data_AF-A0A2T4WSB0-F1
#
_entry.id   AF-A0A2T4WSB0-F1
#
_cell.length_a   1.000
_cell.length_b   1.000
_cell.length_c   1.000
_cell.angle_alpha   90.00
_cell.angle_beta   90.00
_cell.angle_gamma   90.00
#
_symmetry.space_group_name_H-M   'P 1'
#
loop_
_entity.id
_entity.type
_entity.pdbx_description
1 polymer ?
#
loop_
_entity_poly.entity_id
_entity_poly.type
_entity_poly.pdbx_seq_one_letter_code
_entity_poly.pdbx_strand_id
1 'polypeptide(L)'
;MKNIIIEPISFEVALKYFTNQWTELPTPGRESNFLVRKVQRDDSNVLQFQNSKGRQSFVDESHWKAVMGRMEDLPADERMMTSRYSMGKRDTHWKECPNRVFTPYVPAVVRHILEIE
;
A
#
# COMPACT_ATOMS: atom_id res chain seq x y z
N MET A 1 10.46 10.52 -15.86
CA MET A 1 9.60 10.10 -14.74
C MET A 1 9.87 11.04 -13.58
N LYS A 2 8.84 11.58 -12.91
CA LYS A 2 9.08 12.34 -11.66
C LYS A 2 9.74 11.38 -10.67
N ASN A 3 10.87 11.79 -10.08
CA ASN A 3 11.41 11.10 -8.90
C ASN A 3 10.52 11.47 -7.73
N ILE A 4 9.47 10.68 -7.50
CA ILE A 4 8.55 10.89 -6.39
C ILE A 4 9.16 10.19 -5.19
N ILE A 5 9.50 10.99 -4.19
CA ILE A 5 9.89 10.51 -2.88
C ILE A 5 8.62 10.07 -2.17
N ILE A 6 8.57 8.81 -1.77
CA ILE A 6 7.40 8.25 -1.10
C ILE A 6 7.50 8.60 0.38
N GLU A 7 6.76 9.63 0.77
CA GLU A 7 6.68 10.06 2.16
C GLU A 7 5.44 9.46 2.83
N PRO A 8 5.53 9.14 4.14
CA PRO A 8 4.37 8.73 4.92
C PRO A 8 3.26 9.77 4.88
N ILE A 9 2.01 9.31 4.77
CA ILE A 9 0.81 10.15 4.85
C ILE A 9 -0.15 9.60 5.90
N SER A 10 -1.00 10.46 6.45
CA SER A 10 -2.05 10.03 7.39
C SER A 10 -3.11 9.17 6.70
N PHE A 11 -3.80 8.34 7.48
CA PHE A 11 -4.87 7.50 6.94
C PHE A 11 -6.07 8.34 6.49
N GLU A 12 -6.34 9.45 7.17
CA GLU A 12 -7.38 10.42 6.82
C GLU A 12 -7.14 11.05 5.46
N VAL A 13 -5.88 11.35 5.11
CA VAL A 13 -5.53 11.80 3.76
C VAL A 13 -5.85 10.71 2.75
N ALA A 14 -5.42 9.47 2.99
CA ALA A 14 -5.72 8.36 2.08
C ALA A 14 -7.23 8.15 1.86
N LEU A 15 -8.04 8.23 2.93
CA LEU A 15 -9.50 8.06 2.84
C LEU A 15 -10.21 9.14 2.02
N LYS A 16 -9.63 10.33 1.84
CA LYS A 16 -10.21 11.40 1.01
C LYS A 16 -10.15 11.09 -0.49
N TYR A 17 -9.15 10.31 -0.90
CA TYR A 17 -8.93 9.95 -2.31
C TYR A 17 -9.79 8.79 -2.80
N PHE A 18 -10.38 8.02 -1.89
CA PHE A 18 -11.21 6.87 -2.25
C PHE A 18 -12.67 7.04 -1.82
N THR A 19 -13.56 6.59 -2.68
CA THR A 19 -15.00 6.48 -2.43
C THR A 19 -15.38 5.01 -2.23
N ASN A 20 -16.69 4.72 -2.16
CA ASN A 20 -17.19 3.34 -2.15
C ASN A 20 -17.11 2.64 -3.52
N GLN A 21 -16.66 3.34 -4.57
CA GLN A 21 -16.39 2.77 -5.89
C GLN A 21 -14.96 2.23 -5.96
N TRP A 22 -14.77 1.18 -6.75
CA TRP A 22 -13.45 0.60 -7.00
C TRP A 22 -12.60 1.53 -7.86
N THR A 23 -11.40 1.82 -7.38
CA THR A 23 -10.33 2.49 -8.10
C THR A 23 -9.26 1.47 -8.43
N GLU A 24 -8.88 1.35 -9.70
CA GLU A 24 -7.79 0.48 -10.13
C GLU A 24 -6.45 1.22 -10.01
N LEU A 25 -5.49 0.62 -9.31
CA LEU A 25 -4.16 1.15 -9.11
C LEU A 25 -3.09 0.14 -9.55
N PRO A 26 -1.96 0.61 -10.11
CA PRO A 26 -0.82 -0.25 -10.37
C PRO A 26 -0.12 -0.62 -9.06
N THR A 27 0.36 -1.87 -8.99
CA THR A 27 1.29 -2.31 -7.93
C THR A 27 2.60 -1.49 -7.95
N PRO A 28 3.41 -1.51 -6.88
CA PRO A 28 4.69 -0.78 -6.83
C PRO A 28 5.60 -0.97 -8.05
N GLY A 29 5.72 -2.21 -8.53
CA GLY A 29 6.51 -2.59 -9.70
C GLY A 29 5.78 -2.39 -11.04
N ARG A 30 4.51 -1.97 -11.02
CA ARG A 30 3.66 -1.74 -12.21
C ARG A 30 3.46 -2.96 -13.12
N GLU A 31 3.77 -4.17 -12.65
CA GLU A 31 3.57 -5.42 -13.41
C GLU A 31 2.12 -5.93 -13.37
N SER A 32 1.34 -5.44 -12.40
CA SER A 32 -0.06 -5.81 -12.22
C SER A 32 -0.85 -4.70 -11.55
N ASN A 33 -2.17 -4.77 -11.64
CA ASN A 33 -3.10 -3.86 -10.99
C ASN A 33 -3.82 -4.53 -9.81
N PHE A 34 -4.33 -3.70 -8.91
CA PHE A 34 -5.25 -4.08 -7.84
C PHE A 34 -6.36 -3.04 -7.75
N LEU A 35 -7.49 -3.43 -7.17
CA LEU A 35 -8.59 -2.51 -6.89
C LEU A 35 -8.51 -2.09 -5.43
N VAL A 36 -8.82 -0.82 -5.17
CA VAL A 36 -8.99 -0.26 -3.83
C VAL A 36 -10.28 0.54 -3.76
N ARG A 37 -10.96 0.49 -2.62
CA ARG A 37 -12.09 1.37 -2.31
C ARG A 37 -12.17 1.64 -0.82
N LYS A 38 -12.83 2.72 -0.44
CA LYS A 38 -13.22 2.99 0.94
C LYS A 38 -14.55 2.31 1.26
N VAL A 39 -14.60 1.56 2.36
CA VAL A 39 -15.84 0.96 2.88
C VAL A 39 -15.97 1.23 4.37
N GLN A 40 -17.19 1.15 4.89
CA GLN A 40 -17.45 1.21 6.33
C GLN A 40 -17.51 -0.21 6.90
N ARG A 41 -16.85 -0.42 8.04
CA ARG A 41 -16.82 -1.69 8.77
C ARG A 41 -16.69 -1.39 10.26
N ASP A 42 -17.54 -2.00 11.09
CA ASP A 42 -17.52 -1.86 12.56
C ASP A 42 -17.42 -0.39 12.99
N ASP A 43 -18.32 0.44 12.45
CA ASP A 43 -18.42 1.90 12.66
C ASP A 43 -17.21 2.75 12.23
N SER A 44 -16.26 2.16 11.50
CA SER A 44 -15.04 2.82 11.04
C SER A 44 -14.88 2.75 9.52
N ASN A 45 -14.20 3.73 8.92
CA ASN A 45 -13.79 3.66 7.52
C ASN A 45 -12.53 2.80 7.38
N VAL A 46 -12.52 1.90 6.40
CA VAL A 46 -11.36 1.08 6.05
C VAL A 46 -11.11 1.13 4.54
N LEU A 47 -9.88 0.86 4.12
CA LEU A 47 -9.57 0.62 2.72
C LEU A 47 -9.69 -0.88 2.44
N GLN A 48 -10.57 -1.23 1.53
CA GLN A 48 -10.68 -2.57 0.98
C GLN A 48 -9.85 -2.67 -0.28
N PHE A 49 -9.03 -3.71 -0.37
CA PHE A 49 -8.22 -4.05 -1.53
C PHE A 49 -8.72 -5.34 -2.16
N GLN A 50 -8.61 -5.46 -3.49
CA GLN A 50 -8.83 -6.71 -4.21
C GLN A 50 -7.72 -6.91 -5.23
N ASN A 51 -7.08 -8.08 -5.22
CA ASN A 51 -6.06 -8.43 -6.21
C ASN A 51 -6.66 -9.05 -7.48
N SER A 52 -5.82 -9.27 -8.49
CA SER A 52 -6.20 -9.89 -9.77
C SER A 52 -6.82 -11.30 -9.67
N LYS A 53 -6.64 -11.98 -8.52
CA LYS A 53 -7.27 -13.28 -8.23
C LYS A 53 -8.59 -13.16 -7.45
N GLY A 54 -9.11 -11.94 -7.29
CA GLY A 54 -10.34 -11.66 -6.57
C GLY A 54 -10.22 -11.71 -5.04
N ARG A 55 -9.03 -11.97 -4.48
CA ARG A 55 -8.84 -12.04 -3.02
C ARG A 55 -8.89 -10.65 -2.42
N GLN A 56 -9.61 -10.51 -1.32
CA GLN A 56 -9.84 -9.25 -0.65
C GLN A 56 -9.04 -9.14 0.64
N SER A 57 -8.59 -7.92 0.95
CA SER A 57 -7.99 -7.56 2.24
C SER A 57 -8.48 -6.20 2.69
N PHE A 58 -8.36 -5.90 3.98
CA PHE A 58 -8.81 -4.66 4.58
C PHE A 58 -7.67 -4.04 5.37
N VAL A 59 -7.52 -2.73 5.25
CA VAL A 59 -6.55 -1.92 6.01
C VAL A 59 -7.33 -0.86 6.76
N ASP A 60 -7.23 -0.92 8.08
CA ASP A 60 -7.73 0.10 8.99
C ASP A 60 -6.60 1.10 9.34
N GLU A 61 -6.93 2.07 10.17
CA GLU A 61 -5.99 3.10 10.62
C GLU A 61 -4.78 2.51 11.36
N SER A 62 -4.99 1.47 12.18
CA SER A 62 -3.91 0.82 12.94
C SER A 62 -2.90 0.15 12.01
N HIS A 63 -3.39 -0.62 11.03
CA HIS A 63 -2.55 -1.23 10.01
C HIS A 63 -1.85 -0.16 9.17
N TRP A 64 -2.54 0.91 8.78
CA TRP A 64 -1.96 2.01 8.04
C TRP A 64 -0.81 2.67 8.81
N LYS A 65 -1.03 3.02 10.09
CA LYS A 65 -0.02 3.59 10.98
C LYS A 65 1.20 2.68 11.13
N ALA A 66 1.00 1.37 11.27
CA ALA A 66 2.11 0.42 11.34
C ALA A 66 2.95 0.41 10.05
N VAL A 67 2.31 0.53 8.88
CA VAL A 67 3.01 0.63 7.60
C VAL A 67 3.74 1.96 7.45
N MET A 68 3.09 3.08 7.82
CA MET A 68 3.70 4.42 7.75
C MET A 68 4.89 4.57 8.69
N GLY A 69 4.75 4.16 9.96
CA GLY A 69 5.87 4.19 10.91
C GLY A 69 7.03 3.33 10.44
N ARG A 70 6.75 2.20 9.78
CA ARG A 70 7.80 1.40 9.15
C ARG A 70 8.44 2.11 7.97
N MET A 71 7.69 2.88 7.17
CA MET A 71 8.25 3.66 6.06
C MET A 71 9.12 4.83 6.57
N GLU A 72 8.77 5.44 7.70
CA GLU A 72 9.59 6.49 8.36
C GLU A 72 11.01 5.98 8.69
N ASP A 73 11.10 4.75 9.19
CA ASP A 73 12.38 4.09 9.53
C ASP A 73 13.25 3.73 8.31
N LEU A 74 12.73 3.85 7.09
CA LEU A 74 13.41 3.44 5.88
C LEU A 74 14.03 4.61 5.11
N PRO A 75 15.23 4.39 4.53
CA PRO A 75 15.74 5.21 3.45
C PRO A 75 14.69 5.41 2.35
N ALA A 76 14.63 6.62 1.80
CA ALA A 76 13.61 7.02 0.83
C ALA A 76 13.54 6.09 -0.41
N ASP A 77 14.69 5.60 -0.88
CA ASP A 77 14.83 4.68 -2.01
C ASP A 77 14.34 3.25 -1.70
N GLU A 78 14.17 2.91 -0.42
CA GLU A 78 13.72 1.60 0.03
C GLU A 78 12.23 1.54 0.40
N ARG A 79 11.52 2.67 0.47
CA ARG A 79 10.11 2.73 0.93
C ARG A 79 9.11 2.04 -0.02
N MET A 80 9.50 1.77 -1.26
CA MET A 80 8.71 0.98 -2.22
C MET A 80 9.12 -0.50 -2.26
N MET A 81 10.11 -0.94 -1.46
CA MET A 81 10.53 -2.33 -1.37
C MET A 81 9.57 -3.12 -0.44
N THR A 82 8.42 -3.49 -0.99
CA THR A 82 7.33 -4.19 -0.27
C THR A 82 7.52 -5.71 -0.23
N SER A 83 6.92 -6.40 0.74
CA SER A 83 7.11 -7.85 0.92
C SER A 83 6.62 -8.72 -0.24
N ARG A 84 7.55 -9.54 -0.78
CA ARG A 84 7.50 -10.85 -1.48
C ARG A 84 6.31 -11.31 -2.35
N TYR A 85 5.12 -10.75 -2.28
CA TYR A 85 4.01 -11.13 -3.15
C TYR A 85 4.10 -10.53 -4.56
N SER A 86 4.89 -9.48 -4.76
CA SER A 86 5.12 -8.88 -6.09
C SER A 86 6.24 -9.53 -6.91
N MET A 87 7.16 -10.30 -6.30
CA MET A 87 8.31 -10.91 -7.00
C MET A 87 8.34 -12.45 -7.00
N GLY A 88 7.30 -13.13 -6.49
CA GLY A 88 7.15 -14.59 -6.63
C GLY A 88 8.14 -15.48 -5.85
N LYS A 89 8.95 -14.94 -4.94
CA LYS A 89 9.96 -15.73 -4.20
C LYS A 89 9.41 -16.26 -2.86
N ARG A 90 9.43 -17.58 -2.64
CA ARG A 90 9.04 -18.25 -1.38
C ARG A 90 10.24 -18.57 -0.49
N ASP A 91 10.62 -17.67 0.39
CA ASP A 91 11.71 -17.87 1.35
C ASP A 91 11.44 -16.97 2.57
N THR A 92 11.77 -17.50 3.72
CA THR A 92 11.20 -17.16 5.03
C THR A 92 12.20 -16.42 5.92
N HIS A 93 13.42 -16.17 5.45
CA HIS A 93 14.45 -15.43 6.17
C HIS A 93 14.19 -13.92 6.09
N TRP A 94 13.44 -13.40 7.07
CA TRP A 94 12.99 -12.00 7.10
C TRP A 94 14.12 -10.98 7.29
N LYS A 95 15.26 -11.35 7.89
CA LYS A 95 16.45 -10.49 8.05
C LYS A 95 17.24 -10.30 6.75
N GLU A 96 17.15 -11.27 5.85
CA GLU A 96 17.81 -11.26 4.54
C GLU A 96 16.83 -10.86 3.42
N CYS A 97 15.56 -10.68 3.78
CA CYS A 97 14.56 -10.17 2.87
C CYS A 97 14.69 -8.64 2.76
N PRO A 98 14.85 -8.09 1.55
CA PRO A 98 14.71 -6.65 1.30
C PRO A 98 13.26 -6.14 1.49
N ASN A 99 12.39 -6.96 2.07
CA ASN A 99 10.96 -6.76 2.25
C ASN A 99 10.70 -6.00 3.54
N ARG A 100 10.71 -4.67 3.47
CA ARG A 100 10.70 -3.87 4.68
C ARG A 100 9.31 -3.38 5.09
N VAL A 101 8.35 -3.39 4.15
CA VAL A 101 6.95 -3.02 4.36
C VAL A 101 6.00 -4.23 4.14
N PHE A 102 5.12 -4.49 5.10
CA PHE A 102 4.30 -5.72 5.21
C PHE A 102 3.12 -5.84 4.23
N THR A 103 2.93 -4.89 3.30
CA THR A 103 1.87 -4.95 2.28
C THR A 103 2.29 -4.19 1.00
N PRO A 104 2.12 -4.77 -0.20
CA PRO A 104 2.42 -4.08 -1.45
C PRO A 104 1.42 -2.98 -1.79
N TYR A 105 0.22 -3.01 -1.21
CA TYR A 105 -0.88 -2.15 -1.63
C TYR A 105 -0.82 -0.76 -1.00
N VAL A 106 -0.43 -0.67 0.28
CA VAL A 106 -0.40 0.62 0.99
C VAL A 106 0.64 1.58 0.36
N PRO A 107 1.90 1.19 0.12
CA PRO A 107 2.87 2.08 -0.54
C PRO A 107 2.45 2.47 -1.96
N ALA A 108 1.76 1.59 -2.69
CA ALA A 108 1.21 1.94 -4.01
C ALA A 108 0.08 2.99 -3.93
N VAL A 109 -0.77 2.91 -2.91
CA VAL A 109 -1.78 3.95 -2.64
C VAL A 109 -1.10 5.29 -2.34
N VAL A 110 -0.11 5.30 -1.46
CA VAL A 110 0.64 6.52 -1.11
C VAL A 110 1.28 7.12 -2.36
N ARG A 111 1.97 6.30 -3.16
CA ARG A 111 2.56 6.73 -4.43
C ARG A 111 1.52 7.36 -5.36
N HIS A 112 0.36 6.72 -5.50
CA HIS A 112 -0.69 7.23 -6.38
C HIS A 112 -1.19 8.61 -5.93
N ILE A 113 -1.41 8.78 -4.63
CA ILE A 113 -1.83 10.05 -4.03
C ILE A 113 -0.77 11.14 -4.29
N LEU A 114 0.50 10.83 -4.07
CA LEU A 114 1.60 11.76 -4.32
C LEU A 114 1.86 12.02 -5.82
N GLU A 115 1.36 11.16 -6.71
CA GLU A 115 1.44 11.34 -8.17
C GLU A 115 0.38 12.33 -8.69
N ILE A 116 -0.75 12.47 -7.98
CA ILE A 116 -1.88 13.33 -8.36
C ILE A 116 -1.91 14.68 -7.63
N GLU A 117 -1.20 14.81 -6.50
CA GLU A 117 -0.89 16.10 -5.86
C GLU A 117 0.24 16.86 -6.59
#